data_AF-A0A1V6HHY8-F1
#
_entry.id   AF-A0A1V6HHY8-F1
#
_cell.length_a   1.000
_cell.length_b   1.000
_cell.length_c   1.000
_cell.angle_alpha   90.00
_cell.angle_beta   90.00
_cell.angle_gamma   90.00
#
_symmetry.space_group_name_H-M   'P 1'
#
loop_
_entity.id
_entity.type
_entity.pdbx_description
1 polymer ?
#
loop_
_entity_poly.entity_id
_entity_poly.type
_entity_poly.pdbx_seq_one_letter_code
_entity_poly.pdbx_strand_id
1 'polypeptide(L)'
;MKNILKASFDTELTPDQTLGLNNALKNSPELEAEKIKLNKIRLLMKNYSPVFSNEFLDQVMYKIREERRLKASRTLVIAFQRIAFPLLAAASVVLLFSILKSGDLSMESLIGISSLNSENLPHFLLFNY
;
A
#
# COMPACT_ATOMS: atom_id res chain seq x y z
N MET A 1 41.78 0.22 4.63
CA MET A 1 41.77 -1.27 4.54
C MET A 1 40.93 -1.97 5.59
N LYS A 2 40.98 -1.61 6.88
CA LYS A 2 40.13 -2.23 7.93
C LYS A 2 38.61 -2.19 7.62
N ASN A 3 38.13 -1.10 7.01
CA ASN A 3 36.72 -1.00 6.57
C ASN A 3 36.38 -1.97 5.42
N ILE A 4 37.31 -2.24 4.51
CA ILE A 4 37.13 -3.20 3.41
C ILE A 4 37.15 -4.64 3.95
N LEU A 5 37.98 -4.91 4.95
CA LEU A 5 37.97 -6.19 5.66
C LEU A 5 36.61 -6.43 6.33
N LYS A 6 36.05 -5.45 7.04
CA LYS A 6 34.70 -5.58 7.63
C LYS A 6 33.62 -5.75 6.57
N ALA A 7 33.64 -4.93 5.52
CA ALA A 7 32.69 -5.04 4.41
C ALA A 7 32.72 -6.41 3.72
N SER A 8 33.87 -7.09 3.71
CA SER A 8 33.99 -8.46 3.19
C SER A 8 33.17 -9.51 3.94
N PHE A 9 32.76 -9.23 5.18
CA PHE A 9 31.92 -10.14 5.97
C PHE A 9 30.42 -9.90 5.75
N ASP A 10 30.02 -8.70 5.34
CA ASP A 10 28.62 -8.26 5.22
C ASP A 10 28.11 -8.22 3.77
N THR A 11 29.00 -8.00 2.81
CA THR A 11 28.66 -7.77 1.39
C THR A 11 29.65 -8.48 0.45
N GLU A 12 29.19 -8.84 -0.74
CA GLU A 12 30.07 -9.33 -1.80
C GLU A 12 31.00 -8.19 -2.27
N LEU A 13 32.30 -8.38 -2.12
CA LEU A 13 33.31 -7.42 -2.59
C LEU A 13 33.44 -7.48 -4.11
N THR A 14 33.75 -6.34 -4.73
CA THR A 14 34.12 -6.34 -6.15
C THR A 14 35.48 -7.01 -6.37
N PRO A 15 35.78 -7.50 -7.59
CA PRO A 15 37.06 -8.16 -7.89
C PRO A 15 38.29 -7.30 -7.52
N ASP A 16 38.23 -6.00 -7.79
CA ASP A 16 39.31 -5.04 -7.48
C ASP A 16 39.52 -4.85 -5.97
N GLN A 17 38.43 -4.79 -5.21
CA GLN A 17 38.48 -4.69 -3.75
C GLN A 17 39.03 -5.97 -3.12
N THR A 18 38.73 -7.12 -3.71
CA THR A 18 39.22 -8.43 -3.25
C THR A 18 40.73 -8.55 -3.46
N LEU A 19 41.24 -8.10 -4.62
CA LEU A 19 42.68 -8.03 -4.90
C LEU A 19 43.38 -7.05 -3.96
N GLY A 20 42.82 -5.85 -3.76
CA GLY A 20 43.35 -4.86 -2.83
C GLY A 20 43.41 -5.38 -1.39
N LEU A 21 42.35 -6.08 -0.94
CA LEU A 21 42.30 -6.69 0.39
C LEU A 21 43.32 -7.83 0.53
N ASN A 22 43.47 -8.71 -0.46
CA ASN A 22 44.45 -9.79 -0.42
C ASN A 22 45.90 -9.28 -0.40
N ASN A 23 46.19 -8.22 -1.15
CA ASN A 23 47.51 -7.58 -1.11
C ASN A 23 47.77 -6.91 0.25
N ALA A 24 46.76 -6.24 0.83
CA ALA A 24 46.89 -5.65 2.16
C ALA A 24 47.01 -6.69 3.29
N LEU A 25 46.36 -7.84 3.15
CA LEU A 25 46.50 -8.96 4.09
C LEU A 25 47.91 -9.56 4.03
N LYS A 26 48.51 -9.69 2.84
CA LYS A 26 49.89 -10.19 2.68
C LYS A 26 50.94 -9.23 3.23
N ASN A 27 50.69 -7.93 3.14
CA ASN A 27 51.66 -6.89 3.50
C ASN A 27 51.53 -6.40 4.96
N SER A 28 50.53 -6.88 5.71
CA SER A 28 50.29 -6.42 7.08
C SER A 28 49.86 -7.58 8.00
N PRO A 29 50.74 -8.03 8.91
CA PRO A 29 50.42 -9.09 9.85
C PRO A 29 49.30 -8.69 10.83
N GLU A 30 49.13 -7.40 11.10
CA GLU A 30 48.03 -6.89 11.94
C GLU A 30 46.65 -7.10 11.32
N LEU A 31 46.52 -6.88 10.00
CA LEU A 31 45.27 -7.07 9.25
C LEU A 31 44.91 -8.56 9.14
N GLU A 32 45.91 -9.43 9.01
CA GLU A 32 45.73 -10.87 9.02
C GLU A 32 45.26 -11.37 10.40
N ALA A 33 45.87 -10.89 11.48
CA ALA A 33 45.44 -11.19 12.84
C ALA A 33 43.99 -10.72 13.12
N GLU A 34 43.62 -9.53 12.62
CA GLU A 34 42.25 -9.01 12.72
C GLU A 34 41.25 -9.89 11.95
N LYS A 35 41.61 -10.34 10.73
CA LYS A 35 40.79 -11.28 9.94
C LYS A 35 40.58 -12.61 10.66
N ILE A 36 41.63 -13.18 11.25
CA ILE A 36 41.56 -14.44 12.01
C ILE A 36 40.64 -14.28 13.22
N LYS A 37 40.75 -13.16 13.94
CA LYS A 37 39.90 -12.85 15.10
C LYS A 37 38.43 -12.75 14.71
N LEU A 38 38.11 -12.02 13.64
CA LEU A 38 36.73 -11.88 13.15
C LEU A 38 36.17 -13.22 12.65
N ASN A 39 36.98 -14.02 11.96
CA ASN A 39 36.56 -15.35 11.53
C ASN A 39 36.29 -16.29 12.71
N LYS A 40 37.10 -16.22 13.77
CA LYS A 40 36.86 -16.99 15.00
C LYS A 40 35.55 -16.59 15.67
N ILE A 41 35.25 -15.29 15.75
CA ILE A 41 33.96 -14.80 16.30
C ILE A 41 32.80 -15.30 15.44
N ARG A 42 32.92 -15.22 14.11
CA ARG A 42 31.90 -15.73 13.17
C ARG A 42 31.64 -17.21 13.36
N LEU A 43 32.69 -18.02 13.52
CA LEU A 43 32.57 -19.45 13.79
C LEU A 43 31.88 -19.75 15.13
N LEU A 44 32.20 -18.99 16.18
CA LEU A 44 31.53 -19.12 17.48
C LEU A 44 30.05 -18.75 17.40
N MET A 45 29.70 -17.72 16.62
CA MET A 45 28.31 -17.30 16.43
C MET A 45 27.55 -18.17 15.42
N LYS A 46 28.23 -18.91 14.53
CA LYS A 46 27.58 -19.77 13.53
C LYS A 46 26.66 -20.82 14.15
N ASN A 47 27.02 -21.31 15.34
CA ASN A 47 26.25 -22.30 16.08
C ASN A 47 25.34 -21.68 17.14
N TYR A 48 25.30 -20.34 17.24
CA TYR A 48 24.38 -19.64 18.12
C TYR A 48 22.98 -19.70 17.50
N SER A 49 22.19 -20.66 17.95
CA SER A 49 20.76 -20.72 17.66
C SER A 49 20.00 -20.11 18.85
N PRO A 50 19.54 -18.85 18.76
CA PRO A 50 18.70 -18.29 19.79
C PRO A 50 17.39 -19.07 19.86
N VAL A 51 17.09 -19.63 21.03
CA VAL A 51 15.77 -20.23 21.31
C VAL A 51 14.81 -19.07 21.56
N PHE A 52 14.06 -18.69 20.53
CA PHE A 52 12.97 -17.73 20.68
C PHE A 52 11.80 -18.40 21.42
N SER A 53 11.07 -17.62 22.23
CA SER A 53 9.82 -18.12 22.79
C SER A 53 8.79 -18.35 21.68
N ASN A 54 7.90 -19.32 21.87
CA ASN A 54 6.82 -19.57 20.91
C ASN A 54 5.95 -18.31 20.72
N GLU A 55 5.74 -17.54 21.79
CA GLU A 55 5.00 -16.27 21.77
C GLU A 55 5.63 -15.22 20.83
N PHE A 56 6.97 -15.17 20.76
CA PHE A 56 7.66 -14.27 19.83
C PHE A 56 7.37 -14.63 18.38
N LEU A 57 7.41 -15.92 18.06
CA LEU A 57 7.12 -16.40 16.71
C LEU A 57 5.67 -16.11 16.33
N ASP A 58 4.73 -16.32 17.25
CA ASP A 58 3.32 -16.02 17.05
C ASP A 58 3.09 -14.52 16.81
N GLN A 59 3.74 -13.65 17.58
CA GLN A 59 3.64 -12.19 17.41
C GLN A 59 4.20 -11.73 16.05
N VAL A 60 5.32 -12.30 15.60
CA VAL A 60 5.90 -11.99 14.29
C VAL A 60 4.95 -12.43 13.17
N MET A 61 4.43 -13.65 13.25
CA MET A 61 3.50 -14.17 12.25
C MET A 61 2.18 -13.39 12.22
N TYR A 62 1.70 -12.94 13.38
CA TYR A 62 0.54 -12.06 13.48
C TYR A 62 0.79 -10.72 12.77
N LYS A 63 1.90 -10.04 13.07
CA LYS A 63 2.24 -8.75 12.41
C LYS A 63 2.35 -8.89 10.90
N ILE A 64 3.01 -9.94 10.40
CA ILE A 64 3.14 -10.18 8.95
C ILE A 64 1.76 -10.36 8.29
N ARG A 65 0.84 -11.07 8.96
CA ARG A 65 -0.52 -11.29 8.47
C ARG A 65 -1.33 -10.00 8.47
N GLU A 66 -1.21 -9.20 9.52
CA GLU A 66 -1.92 -7.93 9.68
C GLU A 66 -1.49 -6.91 8.62
N GLU A 67 -0.18 -6.77 8.35
CA GLU A 67 0.31 -5.88 7.29
C GLU A 67 -0.21 -6.27 5.90
N ARG A 68 -0.28 -7.57 5.58
CA ARG A 68 -0.87 -8.04 4.32
C ARG A 68 -2.34 -7.70 4.23
N ARG A 69 -3.09 -7.86 5.33
CA ARG A 69 -4.52 -7.53 5.39
C ARG A 69 -4.77 -6.03 5.21
N LEU A 70 -3.96 -5.18 5.86
CA LEU A 70 -4.04 -3.72 5.74
C LEU A 70 -3.72 -3.22 4.33
N LYS A 71 -2.78 -3.87 3.63
CA LYS A 71 -2.52 -3.57 2.21
C LYS A 71 -3.71 -3.91 1.32
N ALA A 72 -4.34 -5.06 1.53
CA ALA A 72 -5.54 -5.46 0.78
C ALA A 72 -6.74 -4.53 1.05
N SER A 73 -6.96 -4.14 2.31
CA SER A 73 -8.06 -3.23 2.67
C SER A 73 -7.86 -1.82 2.11
N ARG A 74 -6.62 -1.31 2.08
CA ARG A 74 -6.34 0.01 1.50
C ARG A 74 -6.65 0.07 0.00
N THR A 75 -6.33 -0.99 -0.74
CA THR A 75 -6.67 -1.09 -2.17
C THR A 75 -8.18 -1.11 -2.39
N LEU A 76 -8.93 -1.84 -1.57
CA LEU A 76 -10.39 -1.88 -1.64
C LEU A 76 -11.02 -0.51 -1.32
N VAL A 77 -10.52 0.19 -0.31
CA VAL A 77 -11.01 1.54 0.05
C VAL A 77 -10.77 2.53 -1.09
N ILE A 78 -9.60 2.50 -1.72
CA ILE A 78 -9.28 3.37 -2.86
C ILE A 78 -10.17 3.06 -4.07
N ALA A 79 -10.38 1.77 -4.37
CA ALA A 79 -11.27 1.35 -5.45
C ALA A 79 -12.73 1.78 -5.20
N PHE A 80 -13.20 1.62 -3.95
CA PHE A 80 -14.54 2.04 -3.55
C PHE A 80 -14.71 3.56 -3.67
N GLN A 81 -13.77 4.35 -3.15
CA GLN A 81 -13.82 5.82 -3.25
C GLN A 81 -13.86 6.28 -4.71
N ARG A 82 -13.08 5.67 -5.60
CA ARG A 82 -13.03 6.02 -7.02
C ARG A 82 -14.36 5.83 -7.73
N ILE A 83 -15.22 4.92 -7.26
CA ILE A 83 -16.56 4.66 -7.81
C ILE A 83 -17.63 5.48 -7.06
N ALA A 84 -17.53 5.58 -5.74
CA ALA A 84 -18.52 6.25 -4.90
C ALA A 84 -18.57 7.77 -5.15
N PHE A 85 -17.42 8.43 -5.30
CA PHE A 85 -17.38 9.88 -5.56
C PHE A 85 -18.08 10.31 -6.85
N PRO A 86 -17.81 9.72 -8.03
CA PRO A 86 -18.51 10.11 -9.25
C PRO A 86 -20.00 9.73 -9.22
N LEU A 87 -20.36 8.61 -8.59
CA LEU A 87 -21.76 8.24 -8.42
C LEU A 87 -22.51 9.25 -7.55
N LEU A 88 -21.91 9.66 -6.43
CA LEU A 88 -22.48 10.67 -5.53
C LEU A 88 -22.60 12.03 -6.24
N ALA A 89 -21.59 12.42 -7.01
CA ALA A 89 -21.62 13.65 -7.79
C ALA A 89 -22.74 13.63 -8.83
N ALA A 90 -22.87 12.54 -9.59
CA ALA A 90 -23.95 12.38 -10.56
C ALA A 90 -25.34 12.43 -9.90
N ALA A 91 -25.53 11.71 -8.79
CA ALA A 91 -26.78 11.74 -8.04
C ALA A 91 -27.11 13.15 -7.50
N SER A 92 -26.10 13.86 -7.00
CA SER A 92 -26.24 15.24 -6.52
C SER A 92 -26.65 16.20 -7.64
N VAL A 93 -26.07 16.06 -8.83
CA VAL A 93 -26.43 16.87 -10.02
C VAL A 93 -27.87 16.59 -10.45
N VAL A 94 -28.29 15.31 -10.45
CA VAL A 94 -29.67 14.93 -10.78
C VAL A 94 -30.66 15.53 -9.79
N LEU A 95 -30.37 15.43 -8.49
CA LEU A 95 -31.20 16.02 -7.44
C LEU A 95 -31.30 17.55 -7.58
N LEU A 96 -30.17 18.21 -7.85
CA LEU A 96 -30.13 19.65 -8.04
C LEU A 96 -30.95 20.08 -9.27
N PHE A 97 -30.88 19.32 -10.36
CA PHE A 97 -31.68 19.58 -11.56
C PHE A 97 -33.19 19.39 -11.31
N SER A 98 -33.56 18.34 -10.58
CA SER A 98 -34.95 18.05 -10.19
C SER A 98 -35.53 19.18 -9.34
N ILE A 99 -34.79 19.69 -8.34
CA ILE A 99 -35.21 20.84 -7.52
C ILE A 99 -35.39 22.09 -8.38
N LEU A 100 -34.46 22.40 -9.28
CA LEU A 100 -34.54 23.60 -10.13
C LEU A 100 -35.69 23.56 -11.14
N LYS A 101 -36.09 22.36 -11.59
CA LYS A 101 -37.12 22.20 -12.62
C LYS A 101 -38.53 22.03 -12.07
N SER A 102 -38.68 21.24 -11.01
CA SER A 102 -40.01 20.87 -10.48
C SER A 102 -40.28 21.45 -9.09
N GLY A 103 -39.28 22.03 -8.41
CA GLY A 103 -39.44 22.60 -7.07
C GLY A 103 -39.68 21.57 -5.95
N ASP A 104 -39.67 20.28 -6.27
CA ASP A 104 -39.95 19.18 -5.34
C ASP A 104 -39.03 17.98 -5.59
N LEU A 105 -38.77 17.21 -4.53
CA LEU A 105 -37.92 16.01 -4.50
C LEU A 105 -38.74 14.72 -4.62
N SER A 106 -39.86 14.78 -5.35
CA SER A 106 -40.69 13.61 -5.62
C SER A 106 -40.09 12.73 -6.73
N MET A 107 -40.27 11.41 -6.61
CA MET A 107 -39.75 10.42 -7.58
C MET A 107 -40.22 10.71 -9.02
N GLU A 108 -41.41 11.28 -9.16
CA GLU A 108 -42.03 11.69 -10.43
C GLU A 108 -41.30 12.87 -11.10
N SER A 109 -40.75 13.81 -10.32
CA SER A 109 -39.89 14.88 -10.83
C SER A 109 -38.56 14.32 -11.33
N LEU A 110 -38.00 13.36 -10.60
CA LEU A 110 -36.70 12.76 -10.90
C LEU A 110 -36.70 11.97 -12.22
N ILE A 111 -37.83 11.36 -12.57
CA ILE A 111 -38.04 10.63 -13.83
C ILE A 111 -38.54 11.56 -14.96
N GLY A 112 -38.83 12.84 -14.65
CA GLY A 112 -39.28 13.85 -15.61
C GLY A 112 -40.76 13.75 -15.99
N ILE A 113 -41.57 13.08 -15.16
CA ILE A 113 -43.02 12.86 -15.39
C ILE A 113 -43.85 14.04 -14.83
N SER A 114 -43.23 14.97 -14.08
CA SER A 114 -43.94 16.09 -13.43
C SER A 114 -44.67 17.05 -14.39
N SER A 115 -44.38 17.03 -15.70
CA SER A 115 -45.12 17.83 -16.70
C SER A 115 -46.48 17.21 -17.09
N LEU A 116 -46.70 15.93 -16.78
CA LEU A 116 -47.99 15.24 -16.89
C LEU A 116 -48.83 15.40 -15.62
N ASN A 117 -48.71 16.56 -14.96
CA ASN A 117 -49.53 16.86 -13.80
C ASN A 117 -51.01 16.85 -14.23
N SER A 118 -51.85 16.16 -13.46
CA SER A 118 -53.26 15.92 -13.75
C SER A 118 -54.08 17.21 -13.96
N GLU A 119 -53.59 18.36 -13.50
CA GLU A 119 -54.15 19.70 -13.77
C GLU A 119 -54.05 20.15 -15.24
N ASN A 120 -53.05 19.70 -16.00
CA ASN A 120 -52.87 20.08 -17.40
C ASN A 120 -53.62 19.17 -18.38
N LEU A 121 -54.02 17.98 -17.94
CA LEU A 121 -54.79 17.02 -18.74
C LEU A 121 -56.14 17.59 -19.21
N PRO A 122 -56.97 18.21 -18.35
CA PRO A 122 -58.22 18.84 -18.80
C PRO A 122 -57.98 20.04 -19.73
N HIS A 123 -56.87 20.77 -19.56
CA HIS A 123 -56.52 21.89 -20.44
C HIS A 123 -56.12 21.43 -21.86
N PHE A 124 -55.42 20.29 -21.98
CA PHE A 124 -55.08 19.68 -23.28
C PHE A 124 -56.32 19.10 -23.97
N LEU A 125 -57.27 18.54 -23.22
CA LEU A 125 -58.51 17.99 -23.75
C LEU A 125 -59.54 19.05 -24.17
N LEU A 126 -59.51 20.24 -23.55
CA LEU A 126 -60.42 21.35 -23.87
C LEU A 126 -60.02 22.19 -25.10
N PHE A 127 -58.75 22.19 -25.48
CA PHE A 127 -58.25 22.98 -26.62
C PHE A 127 -58.08 22.17 -27.92
N ASN A 128 -58.36 20.86 -27.89
CA ASN A 128 -58.19 19.96 -29.03
C ASN A 128 -59.52 19.31 -29.46
N TYR A 129 -60.64 19.99 -29.21
CA TYR A 129 -61.96 19.73 -29.81
C TYR A 129 -62.63 21.03 -30.23
#